data_AF-A0A1Q7KC51-F1
#
_entry.id   AF-A0A1Q7KC51-F1
#
_cell.length_a   1.000
_cell.length_b   1.000
_cell.length_c   1.000
_cell.angle_alpha   90.00
_cell.angle_beta   90.00
_cell.angle_gamma   90.00
#
_symmetry.space_group_name_H-M   'P 1'
#
loop_
_entity.id
_entity.type
_entity.pdbx_description
1 polymer ?
#
loop_
_entity_poly.entity_id
_entity_poly.type
_entity_poly.pdbx_seq_one_letter_code
_entity_poly.pdbx_strand_id
1 'polypeptide(L)'
;MWKFWDEQGAGRLGDCEWQELEGCYARSTGHCNTMGTASTMTSLAEALGLMLPGTASVPAPDSRRLAAAEATGRRIVEMVQEDFRPSRILTPDAFENAIKVLLALGGSTNAVIHLIAIAGRRGIALPLKKFDDPSRKVPVVVNLQPSGKYLMEDFFHAGGVPAVLKETLPLLEGNALTVTGKTLGENVRGTGCYNRDVIRPLGEPLQSEGALAILYGNLAPNGAVIKTFAATPRLVQHTGRAIVFESYEEMLGRVDDPNLEVEASDVLVLKNAGSVGVPGMPEWGMIPIPSKLLKQGVGDIVRISDSRMSRTSFGTVVLHISPEAAVGGPLAAVQTAAACSKRARLRGWGRPKPMGIAPLNPNGPIANVVALHFDLATPNFLIQEDRLGDVPWRFDVVKTNVRSE
;
A
#
# COMPACT_ATOMS: atom_id res chain seq x y z
N MET A 1 13.25 8.02 9.19
CA MET A 1 12.65 7.94 10.54
C MET A 1 12.41 6.49 10.95
N TRP A 2 11.48 5.74 10.32
CA TRP A 2 11.16 4.34 10.70
C TRP A 2 12.37 3.41 10.88
N LYS A 3 13.32 3.43 9.94
CA LYS A 3 14.57 2.67 10.08
C LYS A 3 15.32 3.02 11.37
N PHE A 4 15.48 4.31 11.66
CA PHE A 4 16.19 4.76 12.86
C PHE A 4 15.42 4.47 14.14
N TRP A 5 14.07 4.48 14.08
CA TRP A 5 13.22 4.05 15.18
C TRP A 5 13.45 2.57 15.51
N ASP A 6 13.51 1.71 14.48
CA ASP A 6 13.84 0.30 14.65
C ASP A 6 15.27 0.09 15.19
N GLU A 7 16.24 0.91 14.75
CA GLU A 7 17.61 0.88 15.30
C GLU A 7 17.65 1.30 16.78
N GLN A 8 16.86 2.31 17.17
CA GLN A 8 16.73 2.73 18.57
C GLN A 8 16.05 1.64 19.41
N GLY A 9 14.95 1.05 18.94
CA GLY A 9 14.28 -0.07 19.60
C GLY A 9 15.16 -1.33 19.72
N ALA A 10 16.07 -1.52 18.76
CA ALA A 10 17.09 -2.56 18.84
C ALA A 10 18.27 -2.23 19.77
N GLY A 11 18.37 -1.00 20.28
CA GLY A 11 19.47 -0.52 21.12
C GLY A 11 20.78 -0.27 20.34
N ARG A 12 20.70 -0.08 19.03
CA ARG A 12 21.84 0.22 18.15
C ARG A 12 22.02 1.71 17.84
N LEU A 13 21.06 2.54 18.24
CA LEU A 13 21.07 3.99 18.15
C LEU A 13 20.79 4.57 19.54
N GLY A 14 21.72 5.37 20.07
CA GLY A 14 21.60 5.99 21.39
C GLY A 14 20.82 7.30 21.38
N ASP A 15 20.46 7.78 22.58
CA ASP A 15 19.64 8.99 22.73
C ASP A 15 20.31 10.26 22.18
N CYS A 16 21.64 10.38 22.29
CA CYS A 16 22.37 11.51 21.71
C CYS A 16 22.31 11.50 20.18
N GLU A 17 22.51 10.33 19.55
CA GLU A 17 22.42 10.17 18.10
C GLU A 17 20.98 10.43 17.60
N TRP A 18 19.98 10.02 18.40
CA TRP A 18 18.57 10.32 18.13
C TRP A 18 18.28 11.83 18.14
N GLN A 19 18.77 12.56 19.15
CA GLN A 19 18.62 14.02 19.22
C GLN A 19 19.29 14.74 18.05
N GLU A 20 20.50 14.30 17.66
CA GLU A 20 21.18 14.85 16.49
C GLU A 20 20.41 14.57 15.19
N LEU A 21 19.86 13.36 15.04
CA LEU A 21 18.99 13.00 13.92
C LEU A 21 17.79 13.94 13.85
N GLU A 22 17.08 14.18 14.96
CA GLU A 22 15.94 15.10 15.01
C GLU A 22 16.30 16.50 14.55
N GLY A 23 17.46 17.03 14.99
CA GLY A 23 17.94 18.36 14.63
C GLY A 23 18.27 18.54 13.15
N CYS A 24 18.60 17.45 12.43
CA CYS A 24 18.99 17.53 11.01
C CYS A 24 17.98 16.91 10.03
N TYR A 25 16.94 16.23 10.52
CA TYR A 25 15.99 15.49 9.69
C TYR A 25 15.13 16.38 8.78
N ALA A 26 14.67 17.52 9.29
CA ALA A 26 13.76 18.44 8.61
C ALA A 26 14.36 19.87 8.56
N ARG A 27 15.32 20.07 7.66
CA ARG A 27 16.20 21.24 7.60
C ARG A 27 15.82 22.33 6.59
N SER A 28 14.61 22.30 6.04
CA SER A 28 14.07 23.34 5.15
C SER A 28 12.55 23.37 5.19
N THR A 29 11.95 24.41 4.63
CA THR A 29 10.52 24.40 4.31
C THR A 29 10.22 23.35 3.23
N GLY A 30 9.00 22.81 3.23
CA GLY A 30 8.54 21.82 2.27
C GLY A 30 7.76 20.68 2.91
N HIS A 31 7.44 19.66 2.10
CA HIS A 31 6.86 18.41 2.56
C HIS A 31 7.92 17.30 2.63
N CYS A 32 7.52 16.09 3.03
CA CYS A 32 8.40 14.91 3.05
C CYS A 32 9.17 14.76 1.71
N ASN A 33 10.49 14.54 1.80
CA ASN A 33 11.41 14.50 0.66
C ASN A 33 11.61 13.10 0.06
N THR A 34 10.81 12.12 0.45
CA THR A 34 10.76 10.78 -0.13
C THR A 34 9.60 10.67 -1.12
N MET A 35 9.41 9.51 -1.77
CA MET A 35 8.19 9.19 -2.52
C MET A 35 7.02 8.83 -1.57
N GLY A 36 6.76 9.76 -0.63
CA GLY A 36 5.65 9.73 0.32
C GLY A 36 4.31 10.14 -0.32
N THR A 37 3.26 10.26 0.50
CA THR A 37 1.93 10.65 0.01
C THR A 37 1.93 12.05 -0.62
N ALA A 38 2.64 13.02 -0.04
CA ALA A 38 2.73 14.37 -0.60
C ALA A 38 3.36 14.38 -2.01
N SER A 39 4.54 13.77 -2.15
CA SER A 39 5.24 13.64 -3.44
C SER A 39 4.48 12.81 -4.46
N THR A 40 3.80 11.75 -4.00
CA THR A 40 2.91 10.95 -4.87
C THR A 40 1.76 11.81 -5.37
N MET A 41 1.01 12.45 -4.48
CA MET A 41 -0.21 13.19 -4.88
C MET A 41 0.11 14.43 -5.71
N THR A 42 1.22 15.12 -5.47
CA THR A 42 1.68 16.21 -6.35
C THR A 42 2.08 15.68 -7.73
N SER A 43 2.81 14.57 -7.80
CA SER A 43 3.14 13.93 -9.09
C SER A 43 1.91 13.46 -9.84
N LEU A 44 0.91 12.92 -9.13
CA LEU A 44 -0.36 12.50 -9.72
C LEU A 44 -1.22 13.69 -10.15
N ALA A 45 -1.19 14.82 -9.44
CA ALA A 45 -1.86 16.03 -9.88
C ALA A 45 -1.28 16.54 -11.22
N GLU A 46 0.04 16.45 -11.41
CA GLU A 46 0.66 16.74 -12.70
C GLU A 46 0.31 15.69 -13.78
N ALA A 47 0.31 14.40 -13.43
CA ALA A 47 -0.07 13.32 -14.35
C ALA A 47 -1.56 13.36 -14.79
N LEU A 48 -2.45 13.78 -13.87
CA LEU A 48 -3.85 14.09 -14.17
C LEU A 48 -4.00 15.32 -15.05
N GLY A 49 -2.93 16.06 -15.30
CA GLY A 49 -2.94 17.29 -16.07
C GLY A 49 -3.47 18.50 -15.31
N LEU A 50 -3.51 18.48 -13.97
CA LEU A 50 -3.98 19.59 -13.13
C LEU A 50 -2.89 20.60 -12.72
N MET A 51 -1.61 20.29 -13.01
CA MET A 51 -0.48 21.17 -12.72
C MET A 51 0.26 21.53 -14.01
N LEU A 52 0.95 22.67 -13.99
CA LEU A 52 1.89 23.00 -15.06
C LEU A 52 3.03 21.97 -15.09
N PRO A 53 3.51 21.55 -16.28
CA PRO A 53 4.57 20.55 -16.39
C PRO A 53 5.84 20.93 -15.63
N GLY A 54 6.41 19.97 -14.90
CA GLY A 54 7.66 20.09 -14.15
C GLY A 54 7.52 20.76 -12.79
N THR A 55 6.32 21.17 -12.39
CA THR A 55 6.12 21.92 -11.15
C THR A 55 5.86 21.04 -9.93
N ALA A 56 5.49 19.78 -10.09
CA ALA A 56 5.28 18.87 -8.95
C ALA A 56 6.58 18.59 -8.20
N SER A 57 7.70 18.39 -8.92
CA SER A 57 8.98 17.98 -8.32
C SER A 57 9.86 19.11 -7.80
N VAL A 58 9.55 20.39 -8.06
CA VAL A 58 10.43 21.51 -7.67
C VAL A 58 10.59 21.58 -6.13
N PRO A 59 11.79 21.52 -5.56
CA PRO A 59 11.99 21.70 -4.12
C PRO A 59 11.40 23.02 -3.64
N ALA A 60 10.78 23.03 -2.46
CA ALA A 60 10.17 24.23 -1.90
C ALA A 60 11.12 25.45 -1.80
N PRO A 61 12.40 25.32 -1.41
CA PRO A 61 13.32 26.46 -1.37
C PRO A 61 13.92 26.84 -2.73
N ASP A 62 13.64 26.11 -3.81
CA ASP A 62 14.17 26.43 -5.14
C ASP A 62 13.45 27.66 -5.73
N SER A 63 14.19 28.59 -6.33
CA SER A 63 13.63 29.83 -6.91
C SER A 63 12.59 29.56 -8.01
N ARG A 64 12.69 28.42 -8.71
CA ARG A 64 11.72 28.00 -9.73
C ARG A 64 10.35 27.69 -9.12
N ARG A 65 10.24 27.45 -7.81
CA ARG A 65 8.95 27.25 -7.15
C ARG A 65 8.12 28.53 -7.18
N LEU A 66 8.75 29.68 -6.97
CA LEU A 66 8.09 30.99 -7.07
C LEU A 66 7.74 31.33 -8.53
N ALA A 67 8.65 31.06 -9.47
CA ALA A 67 8.37 31.23 -10.90
C ALA A 67 7.19 30.34 -11.37
N ALA A 68 7.11 29.10 -10.88
CA ALA A 68 5.99 28.20 -11.14
C ALA A 68 4.66 28.73 -10.57
N ALA A 69 4.69 29.34 -9.38
CA ALA A 69 3.52 29.95 -8.78
C ALA A 69 3.03 31.15 -9.62
N GLU A 70 3.92 32.02 -10.07
CA GLU A 70 3.58 33.13 -10.95
C GLU A 70 3.00 32.65 -12.29
N ALA A 71 3.64 31.66 -12.93
CA ALA A 71 3.15 31.06 -14.18
C ALA A 71 1.77 30.42 -14.00
N THR A 72 1.53 29.77 -12.87
CA THR A 72 0.21 29.21 -12.52
C THR A 72 -0.83 30.33 -12.40
N GLY A 73 -0.47 31.46 -11.80
CA GLY A 73 -1.32 32.66 -11.70
C GLY A 73 -1.69 33.24 -13.07
N ARG A 74 -0.76 33.26 -14.02
CA ARG A 74 -1.07 33.65 -15.42
C ARG A 74 -2.01 32.65 -16.07
N ARG A 75 -1.70 31.35 -15.97
CA ARG A 75 -2.49 30.31 -16.66
C ARG A 75 -3.93 30.24 -16.15
N ILE A 76 -4.17 30.42 -14.86
CA ILE A 76 -5.55 30.34 -14.34
C ILE A 76 -6.44 31.47 -14.87
N VAL A 77 -5.90 32.67 -15.14
CA VAL A 77 -6.66 33.77 -15.77
C VAL A 77 -7.10 33.39 -17.19
N GLU A 78 -6.20 32.80 -17.97
CA GLU A 78 -6.52 32.29 -19.31
C GLU A 78 -7.58 31.19 -19.26
N MET A 79 -7.45 30.23 -18.33
CA MET A 79 -8.43 29.15 -18.17
C MET A 79 -9.84 29.67 -17.81
N VAL A 80 -9.93 30.75 -17.03
CA VAL A 80 -11.22 31.40 -16.73
C VAL A 80 -11.83 32.01 -18.00
N GLN A 81 -11.03 32.67 -18.83
CA GLN A 81 -11.49 33.25 -20.10
C GLN A 81 -11.92 32.17 -21.11
N GLU A 82 -11.25 31.02 -21.12
CA GLU A 82 -11.54 29.87 -21.98
C GLU A 82 -12.72 29.00 -21.49
N ASP A 83 -13.28 29.27 -20.30
CA ASP A 83 -14.17 28.34 -19.56
C ASP A 83 -13.58 26.92 -19.48
N PHE A 84 -12.27 26.82 -19.23
CA PHE A 84 -11.51 25.58 -19.24
C PHE A 84 -11.56 24.90 -17.87
N ARG A 85 -12.64 24.14 -17.66
CA ARG A 85 -12.97 23.52 -16.37
C ARG A 85 -12.19 22.22 -16.10
N PRO A 86 -11.95 21.86 -14.83
CA PRO A 86 -11.38 20.55 -14.46
C PRO A 86 -12.14 19.36 -15.06
N SER A 87 -13.44 19.51 -15.33
CA SER A 87 -14.27 18.48 -15.95
C SER A 87 -13.86 18.09 -17.37
N ARG A 88 -13.09 18.93 -18.07
CA ARG A 88 -12.49 18.66 -19.39
C ARG A 88 -11.14 17.94 -19.30
N ILE A 89 -10.49 18.00 -18.14
CA ILE A 89 -9.16 17.43 -17.87
C ILE A 89 -9.29 16.08 -17.17
N LEU A 90 -10.14 16.02 -16.14
CA LEU A 90 -10.40 14.83 -15.33
C LEU A 90 -11.35 13.87 -16.04
N THR A 91 -10.83 13.19 -17.06
CA THR A 91 -11.50 12.14 -17.83
C THR A 91 -11.14 10.74 -17.30
N PRO A 92 -11.88 9.68 -17.68
CA PRO A 92 -11.48 8.30 -17.35
C PRO A 92 -10.02 7.99 -17.75
N ASP A 93 -9.58 8.45 -18.93
CA ASP A 93 -8.21 8.24 -19.42
C ASP A 93 -7.16 8.93 -18.54
N ALA A 94 -7.46 10.13 -18.02
CA ALA A 94 -6.58 10.83 -17.09
C ALA A 94 -6.41 10.04 -15.78
N PHE A 95 -7.48 9.43 -15.27
CA PHE A 95 -7.39 8.56 -14.09
C PHE A 95 -6.63 7.26 -14.37
N GLU A 96 -6.80 6.67 -15.56
CA GLU A 96 -6.02 5.49 -15.95
C GLU A 96 -4.53 5.82 -16.09
N ASN A 97 -4.19 6.99 -16.62
CA ASN A 97 -2.82 7.51 -16.61
C ASN A 97 -2.30 7.69 -15.18
N ALA A 98 -3.08 8.30 -14.30
CA ALA A 98 -2.69 8.49 -12.90
C ALA A 98 -2.43 7.16 -12.17
N ILE A 99 -3.21 6.10 -12.44
CA ILE A 99 -2.97 4.76 -11.88
C ILE A 99 -1.63 4.20 -12.37
N LYS A 100 -1.36 4.27 -13.67
CA LYS A 100 -0.11 3.76 -14.25
C LYS A 100 1.10 4.54 -13.71
N VAL A 101 1.00 5.87 -13.64
CA VAL A 101 2.04 6.72 -13.06
C VAL A 101 2.25 6.42 -11.58
N LEU A 102 1.18 6.22 -10.80
CA LEU A 102 1.28 5.82 -9.39
C LEU A 102 2.16 4.57 -9.21
N LEU A 103 1.93 3.56 -10.04
CA LEU A 103 2.67 2.30 -10.02
C LEU A 103 4.12 2.49 -10.45
N ALA A 104 4.35 3.24 -11.54
CA ALA A 104 5.69 3.52 -12.07
C ALA A 104 6.57 4.32 -11.10
N LEU A 105 5.97 5.20 -10.29
CA LEU A 105 6.66 6.00 -9.29
C LEU A 105 7.07 5.21 -8.04
N GLY A 106 6.45 4.06 -7.76
CA GLY A 106 6.55 3.46 -6.43
C GLY A 106 5.74 4.21 -5.36
N GLY A 107 4.65 4.87 -5.78
CA GLY A 107 3.94 5.86 -4.97
C GLY A 107 3.07 5.30 -3.84
N SER A 108 2.28 6.18 -3.24
CA SER A 108 1.43 5.96 -2.06
C SER A 108 0.19 5.03 -2.28
N THR A 109 -0.24 4.30 -1.24
CA THR A 109 -1.41 3.42 -1.14
C THR A 109 -2.57 4.31 -0.77
N ASN A 110 -2.31 5.36 0.02
CA ASN A 110 -3.26 6.44 0.25
C ASN A 110 -3.65 7.09 -1.09
N ALA A 111 -2.79 7.08 -2.11
CA ALA A 111 -3.17 7.57 -3.44
C ALA A 111 -4.30 6.75 -4.07
N VAL A 112 -4.44 5.46 -3.75
CA VAL A 112 -5.60 4.65 -4.17
C VAL A 112 -6.88 5.26 -3.60
N ILE A 113 -6.92 5.52 -2.29
CA ILE A 113 -8.07 6.15 -1.62
C ILE A 113 -8.34 7.54 -2.23
N HIS A 114 -7.30 8.36 -2.42
CA HIS A 114 -7.45 9.71 -2.96
C HIS A 114 -7.93 9.72 -4.41
N LEU A 115 -7.39 8.88 -5.29
CA LEU A 115 -7.83 8.81 -6.69
C LEU A 115 -9.28 8.36 -6.79
N ILE A 116 -9.70 7.36 -6.01
CA ILE A 116 -11.09 6.90 -5.94
C ILE A 116 -12.00 8.05 -5.48
N ALA A 117 -11.61 8.79 -4.44
CA ALA A 117 -12.39 9.91 -3.94
C ALA A 117 -12.51 11.05 -4.97
N ILE A 118 -11.40 11.43 -5.62
CA ILE A 118 -11.40 12.50 -6.64
C ILE A 118 -12.25 12.09 -7.86
N ALA A 119 -12.11 10.84 -8.33
CA ALA A 119 -12.93 10.30 -9.41
C ALA A 119 -14.42 10.30 -9.04
N GLY A 120 -14.76 9.90 -7.81
CA GLY A 120 -16.13 9.92 -7.29
C GLY A 120 -16.76 11.32 -7.30
N ARG A 121 -16.00 12.37 -6.96
CA ARG A 121 -16.48 13.77 -7.08
C ARG A 121 -16.79 14.18 -8.51
N ARG A 122 -16.17 13.53 -9.49
CA ARG A 122 -16.40 13.76 -10.92
C ARG A 122 -17.51 12.87 -11.50
N GLY A 123 -18.04 11.93 -10.71
CA GLY A 123 -18.99 10.91 -11.16
C GLY A 123 -18.34 9.80 -11.97
N ILE A 124 -17.02 9.61 -11.87
CA ILE A 124 -16.28 8.57 -12.57
C ILE A 124 -16.10 7.38 -11.62
N ALA A 125 -16.58 6.21 -12.05
CA ALA A 125 -16.39 4.96 -11.30
C ALA A 125 -14.94 4.48 -11.45
N LEU A 126 -14.22 4.42 -10.33
CA LEU A 126 -12.85 3.92 -10.25
C LEU A 126 -12.77 2.79 -9.22
N PRO A 127 -13.36 1.60 -9.48
CA PRO A 127 -13.34 0.51 -8.50
C PRO A 127 -11.90 0.04 -8.26
N LEU A 128 -11.63 -0.48 -7.05
CA LEU A 128 -10.29 -0.96 -6.66
C LEU A 128 -9.69 -1.96 -7.66
N LYS A 129 -10.54 -2.78 -8.29
CA LYS A 129 -10.15 -3.74 -9.34
C LYS A 129 -9.46 -3.08 -10.56
N LYS A 130 -9.73 -1.80 -10.86
CA LYS A 130 -9.04 -1.07 -11.94
C LYS A 130 -7.53 -0.87 -11.69
N PHE A 131 -7.06 -1.06 -10.46
CA PHE A 131 -5.64 -0.98 -10.12
C PHE A 131 -4.91 -2.32 -10.31
N ASP A 132 -5.62 -3.46 -10.34
CA ASP A 132 -5.03 -4.81 -10.39
C ASP A 132 -4.32 -5.08 -11.72
N ASP A 133 -4.97 -4.91 -12.87
CA ASP A 133 -4.33 -5.20 -14.17
C ASP A 133 -3.09 -4.32 -14.45
N PRO A 134 -3.13 -2.99 -14.23
CA PRO A 134 -1.94 -2.16 -14.34
C PRO A 134 -0.83 -2.56 -13.36
N SER A 135 -1.17 -2.99 -12.15
CA SER A 135 -0.17 -3.41 -11.16
C SER A 135 0.72 -4.57 -11.60
N ARG A 136 0.26 -5.38 -12.55
CA ARG A 136 1.04 -6.52 -13.09
C ARG A 136 1.89 -6.15 -14.31
N LYS A 137 1.63 -4.99 -14.92
CA LYS A 137 2.17 -4.63 -16.24
C LYS A 137 3.04 -3.37 -16.23
N VAL A 138 2.84 -2.49 -15.26
CA VAL A 138 3.55 -1.21 -15.22
C VAL A 138 4.79 -1.36 -14.33
N PRO A 139 6.01 -1.26 -14.88
CA PRO A 139 7.22 -1.42 -14.09
C PRO A 139 7.52 -0.19 -13.24
N VAL A 140 8.25 -0.39 -12.14
CA VAL A 140 8.72 0.70 -11.26
C VAL A 140 10.01 1.30 -11.83
N VAL A 141 9.98 2.59 -12.17
CA VAL A 141 11.10 3.28 -12.82
C VAL A 141 11.77 4.34 -11.96
N VAL A 142 11.21 4.68 -10.79
CA VAL A 142 11.74 5.76 -9.93
C VAL A 142 12.46 5.22 -8.70
N ASN A 143 13.74 5.57 -8.56
CA ASN A 143 14.64 5.06 -7.53
C ASN A 143 14.65 5.94 -6.27
N LEU A 144 13.51 6.07 -5.62
CA LEU A 144 13.35 6.93 -4.44
C LEU A 144 12.99 6.15 -3.18
N GLN A 145 13.50 6.64 -2.05
CA GLN A 145 13.08 6.18 -0.74
C GLN A 145 11.55 6.26 -0.57
N PRO A 146 10.93 5.35 0.19
CA PRO A 146 11.55 4.39 1.12
C PRO A 146 12.07 3.09 0.51
N SER A 147 11.76 2.80 -0.77
CA SER A 147 12.12 1.53 -1.41
C SER A 147 13.41 1.61 -2.24
N GLY A 148 13.71 2.79 -2.79
CA GLY A 148 14.92 3.07 -3.54
C GLY A 148 15.98 3.82 -2.72
N LYS A 149 16.93 4.41 -3.43
CA LYS A 149 18.14 5.03 -2.87
C LYS A 149 18.02 6.54 -2.65
N TYR A 150 17.45 7.25 -3.62
CA TYR A 150 17.52 8.72 -3.72
C TYR A 150 16.34 9.44 -3.05
N LEU A 151 16.39 10.78 -3.03
CA LEU A 151 15.34 11.66 -2.51
C LEU A 151 14.75 12.57 -3.61
N MET A 152 13.70 13.32 -3.27
CA MET A 152 12.95 14.15 -4.23
C MET A 152 13.78 15.26 -4.88
N GLU A 153 14.85 15.72 -4.25
CA GLU A 153 15.77 16.70 -4.85
C GLU A 153 16.55 16.07 -6.01
N ASP A 154 17.08 14.85 -5.83
CA ASP A 154 17.71 14.08 -6.91
C ASP A 154 16.72 13.83 -8.05
N PHE A 155 15.47 13.50 -7.71
CA PHE A 155 14.39 13.28 -8.68
C PHE A 155 14.12 14.51 -9.53
N PHE A 156 14.04 15.68 -8.91
CA PHE A 156 13.87 16.93 -9.61
C PHE A 156 15.03 17.20 -10.57
N HIS A 157 16.28 17.06 -10.10
CA HIS A 157 17.47 17.24 -10.93
C HIS A 157 17.56 16.23 -12.08
N ALA A 158 17.06 15.01 -11.89
CA ALA A 158 16.99 14.00 -12.92
C ALA A 158 15.99 14.31 -14.05
N GLY A 159 15.12 15.31 -13.88
CA GLY A 159 14.07 15.69 -14.85
C GLY A 159 12.64 15.56 -14.30
N GLY A 160 12.48 15.05 -13.07
CA GLY A 160 11.24 15.06 -12.32
C GLY A 160 10.10 14.29 -12.96
N VAL A 161 8.87 14.74 -12.64
CA VAL A 161 7.64 14.10 -13.13
C VAL A 161 7.55 14.09 -14.67
N PRO A 162 7.91 15.17 -15.41
CA PRO A 162 7.91 15.14 -16.86
C PRO A 162 8.78 14.02 -17.46
N ALA A 163 9.94 13.73 -16.85
CA ALA A 163 10.82 12.68 -17.35
C ALA A 163 10.20 11.30 -17.17
N VAL A 164 9.51 11.06 -16.03
CA VAL A 164 8.74 9.83 -15.80
C VAL A 164 7.58 9.71 -16.77
N LEU A 165 6.82 10.78 -16.97
CA LEU A 165 5.68 10.80 -17.89
C LEU A 165 6.13 10.53 -19.33
N LYS A 166 7.28 11.07 -19.74
CA LYS A 166 7.87 10.79 -21.05
C LYS A 166 8.29 9.32 -21.18
N GLU A 167 8.99 8.80 -20.18
CA GLU A 167 9.47 7.41 -20.17
C GLU A 167 8.29 6.42 -20.18
N THR A 168 7.24 6.71 -19.44
CA THR A 168 6.04 5.86 -19.34
C THR A 168 5.01 6.12 -20.43
N LEU A 169 5.19 7.14 -21.28
CA LEU A 169 4.23 7.55 -22.33
C LEU A 169 3.73 6.40 -23.22
N PRO A 170 4.55 5.39 -23.62
CA PRO A 170 4.06 4.24 -24.37
C PRO A 170 2.95 3.42 -23.68
N LEU A 171 2.82 3.56 -22.35
CA LEU A 171 1.78 2.92 -21.54
C LEU A 171 0.59 3.86 -21.27
N LEU A 172 0.71 5.16 -21.55
CA LEU A 172 -0.26 6.20 -21.19
C LEU A 172 -1.10 6.62 -22.39
N GLU A 173 -2.29 7.16 -22.12
CA GLU A 173 -3.08 7.90 -23.10
C GLU A 173 -2.46 9.29 -23.30
N GLY A 174 -1.66 9.42 -24.35
CA GLY A 174 -0.90 10.64 -24.65
C GLY A 174 -1.77 11.84 -25.03
N ASN A 175 -2.99 11.63 -25.53
CA ASN A 175 -3.89 12.71 -25.96
C ASN A 175 -4.73 13.30 -24.81
N ALA A 176 -4.57 12.81 -23.58
CA ALA A 176 -5.24 13.38 -22.41
C ALA A 176 -4.91 14.88 -22.28
N LEU A 177 -5.93 15.73 -22.20
CA LEU A 177 -5.77 17.17 -22.06
C LEU A 177 -5.23 17.53 -20.68
N THR A 178 -4.51 18.64 -20.61
CA THR A 178 -3.94 19.20 -19.37
C THR A 178 -4.34 20.66 -19.19
N VAL A 179 -4.08 21.25 -18.01
CA VAL A 179 -4.33 22.67 -17.71
C VAL A 179 -3.67 23.61 -18.71
N THR A 180 -2.61 23.20 -19.40
CA THR A 180 -1.93 24.00 -20.43
C THR A 180 -2.73 24.20 -21.72
N GLY A 181 -3.85 23.48 -21.89
CA GLY A 181 -4.59 23.40 -23.15
C GLY A 181 -3.98 22.42 -24.17
N LYS A 182 -2.80 21.86 -23.90
CA LYS A 182 -2.12 20.84 -24.71
C LYS A 182 -2.33 19.44 -24.13
N THR A 183 -2.08 18.44 -24.96
CA THR A 183 -2.07 17.03 -24.55
C THR A 183 -0.87 16.70 -23.66
N LEU A 184 -1.00 15.63 -22.87
CA LEU A 184 0.08 15.10 -22.02
C LEU A 184 1.35 14.80 -22.85
N GLY A 185 1.18 14.16 -24.01
CA GLY A 185 2.29 13.81 -24.91
C GLY A 185 3.00 15.02 -25.51
N GLU A 186 2.27 16.09 -25.83
CA GLU A 186 2.88 17.35 -26.29
C GLU A 186 3.72 18.02 -25.21
N ASN A 187 3.23 18.05 -23.97
CA ASN A 187 3.92 18.68 -22.85
C ASN A 187 5.26 18.01 -22.54
N VAL A 188 5.34 16.69 -22.68
CA VAL A 188 6.55 15.94 -22.29
C VAL A 188 7.53 15.72 -23.45
N ARG A 189 7.16 16.02 -24.71
CA ARG A 189 7.95 15.73 -25.91
C ARG A 189 9.41 16.19 -25.81
N GLY A 190 9.63 17.44 -25.36
CA GLY A 190 10.95 18.05 -25.21
C GLY A 190 11.70 17.70 -23.92
N THR A 191 11.12 16.90 -23.03
CA THR A 191 11.72 16.62 -21.72
C THR A 191 12.91 15.67 -21.82
N GLY A 192 13.99 15.97 -21.10
CA GLY A 192 15.14 15.08 -20.93
C GLY A 192 15.12 14.36 -19.57
N CYS A 193 15.79 13.22 -19.50
CA CYS A 193 16.15 12.57 -18.23
C CYS A 193 17.67 12.72 -18.05
N TYR A 194 18.10 13.39 -16.99
CA TYR A 194 19.50 13.77 -16.76
C TYR A 194 20.24 12.85 -15.79
N ASN A 195 19.51 11.95 -15.11
CA ASN A 195 20.12 10.92 -14.28
C ASN A 195 19.31 9.61 -14.34
N ARG A 196 19.84 8.63 -15.08
CA ARG A 196 19.18 7.34 -15.28
C ARG A 196 19.22 6.41 -14.08
N ASP A 197 20.08 6.65 -13.08
CA ASP A 197 20.03 5.87 -11.82
C ASP A 197 18.83 6.30 -10.95
N VAL A 198 18.36 7.54 -11.11
CA VAL A 198 17.18 8.08 -10.41
C VAL A 198 15.89 7.74 -11.16
N ILE A 199 15.88 7.89 -12.49
CA ILE A 199 14.74 7.58 -13.36
C ILE A 199 15.18 6.55 -14.41
N ARG A 200 14.86 5.29 -14.14
CA ARG A 200 15.25 4.12 -14.92
C ARG A 200 14.50 4.05 -16.26
N PRO A 201 15.13 3.50 -17.32
CA PRO A 201 14.42 3.18 -18.55
C PRO A 201 13.36 2.09 -18.32
N LEU A 202 12.28 2.08 -19.12
CA LEU A 202 11.25 1.01 -19.07
C LEU A 202 11.83 -0.40 -19.31
N GLY A 203 12.89 -0.50 -20.13
CA GLY A 203 13.57 -1.76 -20.41
C GLY A 203 14.50 -2.26 -19.30
N GLU A 204 14.86 -1.40 -18.35
CA GLU A 204 15.74 -1.72 -17.22
C GLU A 204 15.19 -1.15 -15.89
N PRO A 205 13.95 -1.51 -15.51
CA PRO A 205 13.28 -0.93 -14.35
C PRO A 205 13.85 -1.48 -13.03
N LEU A 206 13.45 -0.89 -11.90
CA LEU A 206 13.78 -1.40 -10.57
C LEU A 206 13.00 -2.68 -10.24
N GLN A 207 11.77 -2.76 -10.73
CA GLN A 207 10.88 -3.90 -10.61
C GLN A 207 10.04 -3.99 -11.89
N SER A 208 9.92 -5.19 -12.46
CA SER A 208 9.16 -5.43 -13.70
C SER A 208 7.65 -5.30 -13.52
N GLU A 209 7.16 -5.56 -12.32
CA GLU A 209 5.77 -5.37 -11.92
C GLU A 209 5.61 -4.08 -11.12
N GLY A 210 4.36 -3.61 -11.03
CA GLY A 210 3.99 -2.39 -10.34
C GLY A 210 4.23 -2.45 -8.84
N ALA A 211 4.39 -1.26 -8.25
CA ALA A 211 4.80 -1.15 -6.86
C ALA A 211 3.73 -1.50 -5.83
N LEU A 212 2.48 -1.69 -6.24
CA LEU A 212 1.33 -2.00 -5.40
C LEU A 212 0.69 -3.28 -5.91
N ALA A 213 0.08 -4.07 -5.03
CA ALA A 213 -0.83 -5.14 -5.44
C ALA A 213 -2.17 -5.00 -4.72
N ILE A 214 -3.24 -5.41 -5.41
CA ILE A 214 -4.58 -5.48 -4.85
C ILE A 214 -4.86 -6.91 -4.41
N LEU A 215 -5.29 -7.07 -3.18
CA LEU A 215 -5.52 -8.38 -2.57
C LEU A 215 -7.00 -8.60 -2.37
N TYR A 216 -7.46 -9.80 -2.70
CA TYR A 216 -8.81 -10.26 -2.43
C TYR A 216 -8.75 -11.61 -1.74
N GLY A 217 -9.74 -11.88 -0.89
CA GLY A 217 -9.86 -13.14 -0.18
C GLY A 217 -10.97 -13.06 0.86
N ASN A 218 -11.17 -14.15 1.60
CA ASN A 218 -12.15 -14.19 2.68
C ASN A 218 -11.91 -13.11 3.74
N LEU A 219 -10.66 -12.73 4.02
CA LEU A 219 -10.31 -11.69 4.99
C LEU A 219 -10.58 -10.26 4.46
N ALA A 220 -10.49 -10.07 3.15
CA ALA A 220 -10.64 -8.78 2.48
C ALA A 220 -11.55 -8.91 1.25
N PRO A 221 -12.86 -9.16 1.43
CA PRO A 221 -13.75 -9.44 0.32
C PRO A 221 -13.98 -8.23 -0.60
N ASN A 222 -13.89 -7.01 -0.06
CA ASN A 222 -13.93 -5.77 -0.86
C ASN A 222 -12.52 -5.28 -1.26
N GLY A 223 -11.50 -6.03 -0.86
CA GLY A 223 -10.11 -5.82 -1.22
C GLY A 223 -9.26 -5.19 -0.13
N ALA A 224 -7.96 -5.27 -0.35
CA ALA A 224 -6.90 -4.66 0.44
C ALA A 224 -5.73 -4.27 -0.48
N VAL A 225 -4.76 -3.51 0.03
CA VAL A 225 -3.61 -3.07 -0.75
C VAL A 225 -2.31 -3.36 -0.01
N ILE A 226 -1.30 -3.84 -0.73
CA ILE A 226 0.09 -3.94 -0.28
C ILE A 226 1.00 -3.13 -1.20
N LYS A 227 2.10 -2.59 -0.67
CA LYS A 227 3.20 -2.04 -1.48
C LYS A 227 4.26 -3.11 -1.68
N THR A 228 4.18 -3.86 -2.77
CA THR A 228 5.11 -4.96 -3.11
C THR A 228 6.55 -4.47 -3.25
N PHE A 229 6.76 -3.26 -3.79
CA PHE A 229 8.10 -2.68 -3.94
C PHE A 229 8.79 -2.34 -2.61
N ALA A 230 8.07 -2.32 -1.50
CA ALA A 230 8.63 -2.15 -0.16
C ALA A 230 8.63 -3.44 0.66
N ALA A 231 8.06 -4.53 0.14
CA ALA A 231 7.92 -5.80 0.85
C ALA A 231 9.21 -6.63 0.77
N THR A 232 9.44 -7.45 1.79
CA THR A 232 10.56 -8.39 1.77
C THR A 232 10.20 -9.58 0.87
N PRO A 233 10.98 -9.91 -0.18
CA PRO A 233 10.59 -10.92 -1.18
C PRO A 233 10.17 -12.27 -0.59
N ARG A 234 10.88 -12.76 0.45
CA ARG A 234 10.56 -14.04 1.11
C ARG A 234 9.23 -14.04 1.88
N LEU A 235 8.68 -12.87 2.21
CA LEU A 235 7.43 -12.70 2.94
C LEU A 235 6.24 -12.40 2.03
N VAL A 236 6.50 -12.22 0.72
CA VAL A 236 5.44 -12.06 -0.29
C VAL A 236 4.66 -13.37 -0.46
N GLN A 237 5.18 -14.52 -0.05
CA GLN A 237 4.37 -15.72 0.12
C GLN A 237 4.57 -16.24 1.54
N HIS A 238 3.56 -16.06 2.40
CA HIS A 238 3.73 -16.29 3.82
C HIS A 238 2.46 -16.82 4.48
N THR A 239 2.64 -17.80 5.38
CA THR A 239 1.58 -18.31 6.25
C THR A 239 2.12 -18.31 7.67
N GLY A 240 1.37 -17.68 8.57
CA GLY A 240 1.76 -17.54 9.96
C GLY A 240 0.56 -17.57 10.90
N ARG A 241 0.84 -17.79 12.18
CA ARG A 241 -0.16 -17.66 13.23
C ARG A 241 -0.47 -16.17 13.42
N ALA A 242 -1.75 -15.84 13.59
CA ALA A 242 -2.18 -14.47 13.87
C ALA A 242 -1.85 -14.08 15.33
N ILE A 243 -1.24 -12.92 15.50
CA ILE A 243 -1.10 -12.21 16.78
C ILE A 243 -1.94 -10.94 16.66
N VAL A 244 -3.06 -10.92 17.37
CA VAL A 244 -4.11 -9.91 17.20
C VAL A 244 -4.02 -8.84 18.30
N PHE A 245 -4.16 -7.60 17.87
CA PHE A 245 -4.42 -6.42 18.68
C PHE A 245 -5.79 -5.84 18.29
N GLU A 246 -6.71 -5.73 19.24
CA GLU A 246 -8.07 -5.23 19.03
C GLU A 246 -8.13 -3.71 18.90
N SER A 247 -7.18 -3.00 19.51
CA SER A 247 -7.04 -1.54 19.39
C SER A 247 -5.58 -1.10 19.34
N TYR A 248 -5.37 0.18 19.02
CA TYR A 248 -4.02 0.78 19.01
C TYR A 248 -3.43 0.90 20.41
N GLU A 249 -4.24 1.22 21.42
CA GLU A 249 -3.82 1.27 22.82
C GLU A 249 -3.37 -0.10 23.31
N GLU A 250 -4.13 -1.16 22.96
CA GLU A 250 -3.74 -2.53 23.26
C GLU A 250 -2.42 -2.90 22.57
N MET A 251 -2.27 -2.54 21.29
CA MET A 251 -1.04 -2.79 20.54
C MET A 251 0.17 -2.14 21.23
N LEU A 252 0.08 -0.86 21.60
CA LEU A 252 1.17 -0.17 22.31
C LEU A 252 1.49 -0.81 23.66
N GLY A 253 0.48 -1.28 24.39
CA GLY A 253 0.66 -1.93 25.69
C GLY A 253 1.27 -3.34 25.61
N ARG A 254 1.13 -4.03 24.47
CA ARG A 254 1.51 -5.46 24.33
C ARG A 254 2.69 -5.71 23.39
N VAL A 255 2.94 -4.87 22.39
CA VAL A 255 3.90 -5.15 21.31
C VAL A 255 5.32 -5.40 21.81
N ASP A 256 5.72 -4.70 22.89
CA ASP A 256 7.02 -4.83 23.53
C ASP A 256 6.99 -5.60 24.87
N ASP A 257 5.86 -6.21 25.23
CA ASP A 257 5.79 -7.10 26.41
C ASP A 257 6.76 -8.28 26.21
N PRO A 258 7.73 -8.49 27.12
CA PRO A 258 8.63 -9.64 27.06
C PRO A 258 7.88 -10.98 26.97
N ASN A 259 6.69 -11.07 27.56
CA ASN A 259 5.85 -12.27 27.63
C ASN A 259 4.96 -12.47 26.39
N LEU A 260 4.89 -11.51 25.46
CA LEU A 260 4.11 -11.68 24.23
C LEU A 260 4.65 -12.86 23.41
N GLU A 261 3.98 -13.99 23.32
CA GLU A 261 4.47 -15.14 22.53
C GLU A 261 4.41 -14.87 21.02
N VAL A 262 5.46 -14.27 20.46
CA VAL A 262 5.58 -13.89 19.04
C VAL A 262 6.90 -14.38 18.45
N GLU A 263 6.82 -14.97 17.26
CA GLU A 263 7.95 -15.43 16.43
C GLU A 263 8.00 -14.67 15.11
N ALA A 264 9.15 -14.65 14.44
CA ALA A 264 9.33 -13.95 13.16
C ALA A 264 8.44 -14.47 12.00
N SER A 265 7.90 -15.68 12.15
CA SER A 265 6.96 -16.28 11.20
C SER A 265 5.50 -15.96 11.49
N ASP A 266 5.19 -15.31 12.61
CA ASP A 266 3.82 -14.92 12.93
C ASP A 266 3.35 -13.76 12.03
N VAL A 267 2.04 -13.48 12.05
CA VAL A 267 1.40 -12.37 11.35
C VAL A 267 0.80 -11.43 12.38
N LEU A 268 1.25 -10.17 12.42
CA LEU A 268 0.68 -9.18 13.31
C LEU A 268 -0.59 -8.59 12.70
N VAL A 269 -1.66 -8.53 13.47
CA VAL A 269 -2.97 -8.06 13.02
C VAL A 269 -3.46 -6.95 13.94
N LEU A 270 -3.73 -5.76 13.38
CA LEU A 270 -4.39 -4.65 14.07
C LEU A 270 -5.80 -4.47 13.51
N LYS A 271 -6.79 -4.48 14.40
CA LYS A 271 -8.20 -4.28 14.05
C LYS A 271 -8.68 -2.90 14.50
N ASN A 272 -9.89 -2.57 14.05
CA ASN A 272 -10.65 -1.39 14.49
C ASN A 272 -9.88 -0.08 14.25
N ALA A 273 -8.95 -0.06 13.30
CA ALA A 273 -8.14 1.10 12.95
C ALA A 273 -8.54 1.71 11.60
N GLY A 274 -9.75 1.34 11.14
CA GLY A 274 -10.38 1.80 9.92
C GLY A 274 -11.08 3.15 10.03
N SER A 275 -11.96 3.44 9.07
CA SER A 275 -12.63 4.75 8.94
C SER A 275 -13.71 4.97 9.99
N VAL A 276 -14.37 3.91 10.43
CA VAL A 276 -15.43 3.90 11.45
C VAL A 276 -14.88 3.49 12.82
N GLY A 277 -13.86 2.63 12.87
CA GLY A 277 -13.29 2.16 14.14
C GLY A 277 -12.67 3.27 14.99
N VAL A 278 -11.76 4.07 14.42
CA VAL A 278 -11.07 5.18 15.12
C VAL A 278 -11.59 6.58 14.74
N PRO A 279 -12.58 6.65 13.84
CA PRO A 279 -12.76 7.75 12.90
C PRO A 279 -11.52 8.21 12.12
N GLY A 280 -11.63 8.24 10.79
CA GLY A 280 -10.63 8.87 9.91
C GLY A 280 -9.46 7.99 9.47
N MET A 281 -9.46 6.70 9.84
CA MET A 281 -8.51 5.69 9.34
C MET A 281 -7.05 6.15 9.50
N PRO A 282 -6.49 6.22 10.71
CA PRO A 282 -5.14 6.73 10.96
C PRO A 282 -4.04 5.92 10.25
N GLU A 283 -2.79 6.38 10.31
CA GLU A 283 -1.64 5.69 9.70
C GLU A 283 -1.00 4.66 10.64
N TRP A 284 -1.82 3.79 11.26
CA TRP A 284 -1.38 2.84 12.30
C TRP A 284 -1.11 1.42 11.79
N GLY A 285 -1.30 1.17 10.50
CA GLY A 285 -1.07 -0.13 9.88
C GLY A 285 0.40 -0.56 9.83
N MET A 286 1.34 0.36 10.03
CA MET A 286 2.74 0.04 10.28
C MET A 286 2.92 -0.39 11.74
N ILE A 287 2.43 -1.59 12.08
CA ILE A 287 2.59 -2.17 13.41
C ILE A 287 4.10 -2.28 13.71
N PRO A 288 4.59 -1.76 14.85
CA PRO A 288 5.99 -1.90 15.24
C PRO A 288 6.41 -3.37 15.31
N ILE A 289 7.65 -3.66 14.91
CA ILE A 289 8.22 -4.98 15.14
C ILE A 289 8.59 -5.06 16.63
N PRO A 290 8.12 -6.09 17.37
CA PRO A 290 8.49 -6.27 18.78
C PRO A 290 10.00 -6.13 19.00
N SER A 291 10.40 -5.32 19.98
CA SER A 291 11.82 -5.00 20.23
C SER A 291 12.68 -6.24 20.42
N LYS A 292 12.12 -7.32 20.98
CA LYS A 292 12.81 -8.60 21.11
C LYS A 292 13.14 -9.28 19.78
N LEU A 293 12.29 -9.13 18.76
CA LEU A 293 12.55 -9.62 17.41
C LEU A 293 13.57 -8.72 16.69
N LEU A 294 13.50 -7.40 16.87
CA LEU A 294 14.50 -6.46 16.36
C LEU A 294 15.90 -6.77 16.90
N LYS A 295 16.02 -7.10 18.20
CA LYS A 295 17.28 -7.54 18.84
C LYS A 295 17.79 -8.89 18.32
N GLN A 296 16.90 -9.73 17.80
CA GLN A 296 17.25 -10.99 17.12
C GLN A 296 17.61 -10.78 15.63
N GLY A 297 17.61 -9.54 15.13
CA GLY A 297 17.92 -9.22 13.74
C GLY A 297 16.74 -9.40 12.77
N VAL A 298 15.52 -9.55 13.27
CA VAL A 298 14.31 -9.60 12.43
C VAL A 298 13.98 -8.18 11.97
N GLY A 299 14.22 -7.89 10.68
CA GLY A 299 13.95 -6.57 10.08
C GLY A 299 12.59 -6.43 9.40
N ASP A 300 11.81 -7.50 9.26
CA ASP A 300 10.46 -7.46 8.69
C ASP A 300 9.63 -8.66 9.16
N ILE A 301 8.32 -8.44 9.31
CA ILE A 301 7.29 -9.42 9.64
C ILE A 301 6.01 -9.01 8.91
N VAL A 302 5.18 -10.00 8.55
CA VAL A 302 3.91 -9.71 7.88
C VAL A 302 2.95 -9.02 8.83
N ARG A 303 2.42 -7.88 8.40
CA ARG A 303 1.53 -7.02 9.21
C ARG A 303 0.27 -6.71 8.43
N ILE A 304 -0.87 -6.74 9.12
CA ILE A 304 -2.18 -6.63 8.49
C ILE A 304 -3.06 -5.68 9.30
N SER A 305 -3.76 -4.78 8.63
CA SER A 305 -4.78 -3.94 9.27
C SER A 305 -5.86 -3.44 8.31
N ASP A 306 -6.98 -2.99 8.88
CA ASP A 306 -7.97 -2.14 8.24
C ASP A 306 -7.55 -0.65 8.22
N SER A 307 -6.29 -0.35 8.56
CA SER A 307 -5.74 1.00 8.68
C SER A 307 -4.97 1.45 7.43
N ARG A 308 -4.38 2.65 7.51
CA ARG A 308 -3.40 3.16 6.53
C ARG A 308 -1.99 3.06 7.09
N MET A 309 -0.98 3.42 6.31
CA MET A 309 0.38 3.57 6.83
C MET A 309 1.05 4.82 6.28
N SER A 310 2.02 5.31 7.05
CA SER A 310 2.93 6.36 6.58
C SER A 310 3.72 5.86 5.38
N ARG A 311 3.86 6.71 4.37
CA ARG A 311 4.54 6.30 3.14
C ARG A 311 6.04 6.38 3.13
N THR A 312 6.63 6.83 4.22
CA THR A 312 8.05 6.62 4.51
C THR A 312 8.30 5.23 5.12
N SER A 313 7.25 4.45 5.41
CA SER A 313 7.36 3.10 5.95
C SER A 313 7.71 2.06 4.87
N PHE A 314 8.24 0.92 5.31
CA PHE A 314 8.68 -0.19 4.48
C PHE A 314 8.26 -1.53 5.12
N GLY A 315 8.49 -2.61 4.38
CA GLY A 315 8.22 -3.98 4.80
C GLY A 315 6.87 -4.51 4.31
N THR A 316 6.55 -5.72 4.76
CA THR A 316 5.47 -6.54 4.20
C THR A 316 4.15 -6.24 4.92
N VAL A 317 3.50 -5.15 4.52
CA VAL A 317 2.31 -4.61 5.21
C VAL A 317 1.08 -4.58 4.30
N VAL A 318 0.02 -5.28 4.70
CA VAL A 318 -1.31 -5.26 4.09
C VAL A 318 -2.18 -4.23 4.78
N LEU A 319 -2.80 -3.36 3.98
CA LEU A 319 -3.53 -2.20 4.44
C LEU A 319 -4.92 -2.14 3.81
N HIS A 320 -5.76 -1.27 4.36
CA HIS A 320 -7.05 -0.91 3.79
C HIS A 320 -7.99 -2.12 3.63
N ILE A 321 -7.84 -3.13 4.49
CA ILE A 321 -8.75 -4.27 4.49
C ILE A 321 -10.18 -3.76 4.59
N SER A 322 -10.97 -4.17 3.60
CA SER A 322 -12.35 -3.75 3.46
C SER A 322 -13.26 -4.99 3.29
N PRO A 323 -14.41 -5.04 3.99
CA PRO A 323 -14.87 -4.12 5.03
C PRO A 323 -13.96 -4.11 6.28
N GLU A 324 -13.90 -2.97 6.98
CA GLU A 324 -13.13 -2.84 8.22
C GLU A 324 -13.76 -3.67 9.37
N ALA A 325 -12.99 -3.94 10.43
CA ALA A 325 -13.46 -4.74 11.55
C ALA A 325 -14.66 -4.09 12.28
N ALA A 326 -14.63 -2.77 12.45
CA ALA A 326 -15.65 -2.02 13.19
C ALA A 326 -17.06 -2.08 12.57
N VAL A 327 -17.17 -2.42 11.28
CA VAL A 327 -18.46 -2.58 10.58
C VAL A 327 -18.81 -4.06 10.33
N GLY A 328 -18.17 -4.98 11.06
CA GLY A 328 -18.43 -6.42 10.95
C GLY A 328 -17.73 -7.08 9.76
N GLY A 329 -16.68 -6.47 9.21
CA GLY A 329 -15.85 -7.11 8.20
C GLY A 329 -15.17 -8.38 8.72
N PRO A 330 -14.76 -9.32 7.83
CA PRO A 330 -14.16 -10.60 8.25
C PRO A 330 -12.92 -10.47 9.15
N LEU A 331 -12.19 -9.35 9.05
CA LEU A 331 -11.07 -9.04 9.93
C LEU A 331 -11.46 -9.05 11.42
N ALA A 332 -12.68 -8.67 11.77
CA ALA A 332 -13.18 -8.67 13.15
C ALA A 332 -13.13 -10.07 13.80
N ALA A 333 -13.33 -11.12 13.01
CA ALA A 333 -13.42 -12.50 13.48
C ALA A 333 -12.05 -13.17 13.70
N VAL A 334 -10.94 -12.56 13.26
CA VAL A 334 -9.59 -13.12 13.44
C VAL A 334 -9.23 -13.16 14.91
N GLN A 335 -8.71 -14.28 15.42
CA GLN A 335 -8.30 -14.40 16.82
C GLN A 335 -6.82 -14.76 16.93
N THR A 336 -6.20 -14.40 18.05
CA THR A 336 -4.84 -14.86 18.35
C THR A 336 -4.87 -16.38 18.52
N ALA A 337 -4.11 -17.13 17.71
CA ALA A 337 -4.08 -18.58 17.87
C ALA A 337 -3.32 -18.94 19.15
N ALA A 338 -3.88 -19.84 19.97
CA ALA A 338 -3.16 -20.41 21.10
C ALA A 338 -1.88 -21.12 20.61
N ALA A 339 -0.78 -21.00 21.35
CA ALA A 339 0.45 -21.68 21.03
C ALA A 339 0.24 -23.20 21.02
N CYS A 340 0.35 -23.81 19.85
CA CYS A 340 0.35 -25.26 19.74
C CYS A 340 1.67 -25.75 20.35
N SER A 341 1.62 -26.37 21.53
CA SER A 341 2.84 -26.82 22.23
C SER A 341 3.74 -27.63 21.30
N LYS A 342 5.06 -27.37 21.34
CA LYS A 342 6.08 -28.02 20.49
C LYS A 342 6.04 -29.57 20.50
N ARG A 343 5.29 -30.20 21.41
CA ARG A 343 5.07 -31.66 21.48
C ARG A 343 4.15 -32.24 20.40
N ALA A 344 3.35 -31.43 19.68
CA ALA A 344 2.43 -31.95 18.67
C ALA A 344 3.07 -32.18 17.28
N ARG A 345 4.28 -31.68 17.02
CA ARG A 345 4.93 -31.69 15.68
C ARG A 345 5.52 -33.04 15.21
N LEU A 346 5.29 -34.15 15.91
CA LEU A 346 5.94 -35.44 15.59
C LEU A 346 5.01 -36.62 15.27
N ARG A 347 3.70 -36.42 15.05
CA ARG A 347 2.83 -37.52 14.61
C ARG A 347 2.13 -37.23 13.28
N GLY A 348 2.86 -37.59 12.22
CA GLY A 348 2.32 -38.31 11.06
C GLY A 348 1.33 -37.57 10.17
N TRP A 349 1.81 -36.72 9.27
CA TRP A 349 1.03 -36.30 8.09
C TRP A 349 1.87 -36.49 6.83
N GLY A 350 1.53 -37.54 6.08
CA GLY A 350 2.06 -37.83 4.75
C GLY A 350 1.56 -36.83 3.71
N ARG A 351 2.29 -36.75 2.60
CA ARG A 351 2.08 -35.83 1.46
C ARG A 351 0.60 -35.73 1.03
N PRO A 352 0.03 -34.53 0.80
CA PRO A 352 -1.36 -34.41 0.33
C PRO A 352 -1.48 -34.54 -1.20
N LYS A 353 -2.49 -35.32 -1.62
CA LYS A 353 -3.08 -35.35 -2.98
C LYS A 353 -4.37 -34.50 -3.02
N PRO A 354 -4.81 -33.94 -4.17
CA PRO A 354 -5.86 -32.92 -4.23
C PRO A 354 -7.28 -33.48 -4.50
N MET A 355 -8.31 -32.84 -3.90
CA MET A 355 -9.76 -32.77 -4.25
C MET A 355 -10.55 -32.37 -2.98
N GLY A 356 -11.66 -31.63 -2.95
CA GLY A 356 -12.60 -31.05 -3.92
C GLY A 356 -13.69 -30.26 -3.15
N ILE A 357 -14.47 -29.44 -3.86
CA ILE A 357 -15.34 -28.34 -3.38
C ILE A 357 -16.63 -28.81 -2.65
N ALA A 358 -17.04 -28.10 -1.58
CA ALA A 358 -18.38 -28.20 -0.97
C ALA A 358 -18.88 -26.81 -0.46
N PRO A 359 -20.21 -26.59 -0.35
CA PRO A 359 -20.83 -25.25 -0.37
C PRO A 359 -20.88 -24.50 0.98
N LEU A 360 -21.12 -23.18 0.86
CA LEU A 360 -21.11 -22.14 1.91
C LEU A 360 -21.83 -22.51 3.22
N ASN A 361 -21.16 -22.26 4.35
CA ASN A 361 -21.76 -22.19 5.69
C ASN A 361 -21.81 -20.71 6.16
N PRO A 362 -22.98 -20.13 6.48
CA PRO A 362 -23.12 -18.75 6.92
C PRO A 362 -22.58 -18.45 8.33
N ASN A 363 -22.15 -19.47 9.09
CA ASN A 363 -21.48 -19.31 10.40
C ASN A 363 -20.03 -19.81 10.33
N GLY A 364 -19.23 -19.29 9.39
CA GLY A 364 -17.89 -19.82 9.04
C GLY A 364 -16.97 -20.09 10.26
N PRO A 365 -16.04 -21.07 10.15
CA PRO A 365 -15.13 -21.41 11.24
C PRO A 365 -14.19 -20.23 11.57
N ILE A 366 -13.81 -20.17 12.85
CA ILE A 366 -12.98 -19.12 13.45
C ILE A 366 -11.57 -19.15 12.83
N ALA A 367 -11.20 -18.11 12.09
CA ALA A 367 -9.92 -18.01 11.39
C ALA A 367 -8.76 -17.76 12.37
N ASN A 368 -8.15 -18.84 12.88
CA ASN A 368 -6.96 -18.81 13.73
C ASN A 368 -5.64 -18.85 12.94
N VAL A 369 -5.70 -19.03 11.61
CA VAL A 369 -4.53 -19.07 10.71
C VAL A 369 -4.75 -18.07 9.59
N VAL A 370 -3.77 -17.19 9.37
CA VAL A 370 -3.76 -16.25 8.24
C VAL A 370 -2.74 -16.76 7.23
N ALA A 371 -3.24 -17.29 6.11
CA ALA A 371 -2.43 -17.62 4.95
C ALA A 371 -2.58 -16.48 3.93
N LEU A 372 -1.48 -15.78 3.63
CA LEU A 372 -1.44 -14.80 2.55
C LEU A 372 -0.58 -15.38 1.42
N HIS A 373 -1.24 -15.95 0.42
CA HIS A 373 -0.60 -16.38 -0.81
C HIS A 373 -0.64 -15.24 -1.83
N PHE A 374 0.53 -14.68 -2.14
CA PHE A 374 0.69 -13.77 -3.26
C PHE A 374 1.55 -14.49 -4.29
N ASP A 375 0.92 -15.31 -5.13
CA ASP A 375 1.63 -15.84 -6.30
C ASP A 375 0.78 -15.72 -7.56
N LEU A 376 1.50 -15.51 -8.67
CA LEU A 376 1.04 -15.21 -10.01
C LEU A 376 0.11 -16.26 -10.60
N ALA A 377 -0.88 -15.77 -11.34
CA ALA A 377 -1.70 -16.52 -12.31
C ALA A 377 -2.47 -17.74 -11.77
N THR A 378 -3.58 -17.53 -11.06
CA THR A 378 -4.86 -18.28 -11.21
C THR A 378 -5.95 -17.67 -10.31
N PRO A 379 -7.25 -17.82 -10.66
CA PRO A 379 -8.34 -17.10 -10.01
C PRO A 379 -8.71 -17.73 -8.66
N ASN A 380 -8.96 -16.87 -7.68
CA ASN A 380 -9.61 -17.15 -6.39
C ASN A 380 -8.81 -18.02 -5.40
N PHE A 381 -8.30 -17.41 -4.33
CA PHE A 381 -7.87 -18.15 -3.15
C PHE A 381 -8.98 -18.18 -2.10
N LEU A 382 -9.49 -19.39 -1.86
CA LEU A 382 -10.09 -19.82 -0.61
C LEU A 382 -8.92 -20.09 0.37
N ILE A 383 -9.01 -19.60 1.61
CA ILE A 383 -8.22 -20.19 2.70
C ILE A 383 -8.78 -21.60 2.90
N GLN A 384 -8.03 -22.61 2.46
CA GLN A 384 -8.38 -24.02 2.67
C GLN A 384 -8.02 -24.39 4.12
N GLU A 385 -9.03 -24.54 4.97
CA GLU A 385 -8.89 -25.23 6.25
C GLU A 385 -9.03 -26.74 6.02
N ASP A 386 -7.98 -27.51 6.32
CA ASP A 386 -8.10 -28.95 6.50
C ASP A 386 -8.88 -29.23 7.81
N ARG A 387 -10.07 -29.82 7.69
CA ARG A 387 -10.84 -30.28 8.84
C ARG A 387 -10.21 -31.52 9.46
N LEU A 388 -9.81 -31.40 10.72
CA LEU A 388 -9.71 -32.55 11.62
C LEU A 388 -10.85 -32.52 12.62
N GLY A 389 -11.73 -33.52 12.54
CA GLY A 389 -12.68 -33.88 13.60
C GLY A 389 -14.13 -33.83 13.18
N ASP A 390 -14.73 -35.00 13.01
CA ASP A 390 -16.17 -35.19 13.13
C ASP A 390 -16.65 -34.66 14.49
N VAL A 391 -17.75 -33.93 14.50
CA VAL A 391 -18.37 -33.44 15.75
C VAL A 391 -19.35 -34.51 16.26
N PRO A 392 -19.12 -35.17 17.42
CA PRO A 392 -19.83 -36.40 17.82
C PRO A 392 -21.34 -36.27 18.11
N TRP A 393 -21.89 -35.06 18.21
CA TRP A 393 -23.25 -34.83 18.72
C TRP A 393 -24.30 -34.51 17.65
N ARG A 394 -23.98 -34.65 16.35
CA ARG A 394 -24.94 -34.35 15.25
C ARG A 394 -26.23 -35.18 15.31
N PHE A 395 -26.21 -36.36 15.92
CA PHE A 395 -27.40 -37.22 16.03
C PHE A 395 -28.27 -36.93 17.27
N ASP A 396 -27.82 -36.07 18.20
CA ASP A 396 -28.53 -35.83 19.46
C ASP A 396 -29.43 -34.58 19.44
N VAL A 397 -29.32 -33.71 18.43
CA VAL A 397 -29.98 -32.39 18.43
C VAL A 397 -31.05 -32.21 17.34
N VAL A 398 -31.15 -33.10 16.35
CA VAL A 398 -32.17 -33.01 15.29
C VAL A 398 -32.93 -34.33 15.17
N LYS A 399 -34.08 -34.45 15.84
CA LYS A 399 -34.98 -35.61 15.74
C LYS A 399 -36.13 -35.44 14.75
N THR A 400 -36.18 -34.34 13.99
CA THR A 400 -37.21 -34.15 12.96
C THR A 400 -36.66 -33.38 11.75
N ASN A 401 -37.05 -33.85 10.55
CA ASN A 401 -36.72 -33.22 9.28
C ASN A 401 -37.39 -31.84 9.20
N VAL A 402 -36.61 -30.78 9.07
CA VAL A 402 -37.11 -29.46 8.71
C VAL A 402 -37.45 -29.51 7.22
N ARG A 403 -38.75 -29.43 6.89
CA ARG A 403 -39.22 -29.15 5.54
C ARG A 403 -38.99 -27.67 5.24
N SER A 404 -38.48 -27.40 4.05
CA SER A 404 -38.29 -26.06 3.49
C SER A 404 -39.61 -25.53 2.91
N GLU A 405 -39.98 -24.31 3.32
CA GLU A 405 -40.61 -23.32 2.45
C GLU A 405 -39.74 -22.06 2.43
#